data_AF-A0A3P3RJV3-F1
#
_entry.id   AF-A0A3P3RJV3-F1
#
_cell.length_a   1.000
_cell.length_b   1.000
_cell.length_c   1.000
_cell.angle_alpha   90.00
_cell.angle_beta   90.00
_cell.angle_gamma   90.00
#
_symmetry.space_group_name_H-M   'P 1'
#
loop_
_entity.id
_entity.type
_entity.pdbx_description
1 polymer ?
#
loop_
_entity_poly.entity_id
_entity_poly.type
_entity_poly.pdbx_seq_one_letter_code
_entity_poly.pdbx_strand_id
1 'polypeptide(L)' 'MSNRSVLLDLVCAQRRQMKFLLALLIASGLFVGLSVLFIEPGDASFPILVVDIVLVVGCFVFFSTAYWYCTKRAMDE' A
#
# COMPACT_ATOMS: atom_id res chain seq x y z
N MET A 1 12.82 23.28 14.11
CA MET A 1 12.52 21.94 13.54
C MET A 1 11.63 22.13 12.33
N SER A 2 11.87 21.40 11.24
CA SER A 2 11.07 21.51 10.01
C SER A 2 9.76 20.74 10.17
N ASN A 3 8.61 21.31 9.77
CA ASN A 3 7.30 20.62 9.87
C ASN A 3 7.28 19.23 9.21
N ARG A 4 8.18 18.97 8.24
CA ARG A 4 8.34 17.66 7.60
C ARG A 4 8.89 16.58 8.54
N SER A 5 9.79 16.90 9.46
CA SER A 5 10.35 15.90 10.39
C SER A 5 9.31 15.48 11.42
N VAL A 6 8.48 16.41 11.90
CA VAL A 6 7.37 16.13 12.82
C VAL A 6 6.33 15.22 12.17
N LEU A 7 5.95 15.47 10.92
CA LEU A 7 5.03 14.59 10.18
C LEU A 7 5.60 13.19 9.97
N LEU A 8 6.89 13.08 9.64
CA LEU A 8 7.55 11.79 9.48
C LEU A 8 7.63 11.02 10.80
N ASP A 9 7.87 11.70 11.92
CA ASP A 9 7.89 11.07 13.24
C ASP A 9 6.49 10.57 13.64
N LEU A 10 5.43 11.32 13.35
CA LEU A 10 4.05 10.89 13.54
C LEU A 10 3.70 9.65 12.69
N VAL A 11 4.08 9.64 11.41
CA VAL A 11 3.87 8.48 10.53
C VAL A 11 4.63 7.26 11.05
N CYS A 12 5.88 7.44 11.50
CA CYS A 12 6.66 6.34 12.05
C CYS A 12 6.13 5.85 13.41
N ALA A 13 5.50 6.70 14.23
CA ALA A 13 4.79 6.28 15.44
C ALA A 13 3.61 5.35 15.12
N GLN A 14 2.99 5.56 13.96
CA GLN A 14 1.86 4.76 13.48
C GLN A 14 2.27 3.45 12.76
N ARG A 15 3.57 3.09 12.79
CA ARG A 15 4.10 1.88 12.13
C ARG A 15 3.34 0.60 12.45
N ARG A 16 2.87 0.44 13.68
CA ARG A 16 2.09 -0.75 14.07
C ARG A 16 0.80 -0.89 13.26
N GLN A 17 0.13 0.22 12.95
CA GLN A 17 -1.08 0.22 12.12
C GLN A 17 -0.76 0.05 10.63
N MET A 18 0.41 0.50 10.15
CA MET A 18 0.86 0.23 8.79
C MET A 18 0.99 -1.27 8.49
N LYS A 19 1.33 -2.11 9.48
CA LYS A 19 1.33 -3.57 9.32
C LYS A 19 -0.05 -4.12 8.97
N PHE A 20 -1.10 -3.61 9.61
CA PHE A 20 -2.48 -4.01 9.32
C PHE A 20 -2.91 -3.54 7.92
N LEU A 21 -2.54 -2.32 7.53
CA LEU A 21 -2.80 -1.80 6.17
C LEU A 21 -2.09 -2.63 5.09
N LEU A 22 -0.84 -3.04 5.33
CA LEU A 22 -0.11 -3.92 4.41
C LEU A 22 -0.77 -5.31 4.32
N ALA A 23 -1.20 -5.88 5.44
CA ALA A 23 -1.92 -7.16 5.43
C ALA A 23 -3.25 -7.06 4.68
N LEU A 24 -4.00 -5.96 4.86
CA LEU A 24 -5.21 -5.66 4.10
C LEU A 24 -4.91 -5.56 2.60
N LEU A 25 -3.88 -4.81 2.21
CA LEU A 25 -3.48 -4.65 0.80
C LEU A 25 -3.06 -5.96 0.16
N ILE A 26 -2.42 -6.86 0.91
CA ILE A 26 -2.09 -8.22 0.42
C ILE A 26 -3.37 -9.01 0.17
N ALA A 27 -4.32 -8.99 1.10
CA ALA A 27 -5.61 -9.67 0.93
C ALA A 27 -6.40 -9.10 -0.26
N SER A 28 -6.47 -7.77 -0.36
CA SER A 28 -7.09 -7.07 -1.50
C SER A 28 -6.40 -7.42 -2.82
N GLY A 29 -5.07 -7.45 -2.85
CA GLY A 29 -4.30 -7.83 -4.03
C GLY A 29 -4.54 -9.27 -4.45
N LEU A 30 -4.75 -10.19 -3.51
CA LEU A 30 -5.13 -11.56 -3.81
C LEU A 30 -6.52 -11.62 -4.47
N PHE A 31 -7.51 -10.90 -3.94
CA PHE A 31 -8.85 -10.86 -4.54
C PHE A 31 -8.83 -10.24 -5.94
N VAL A 32 -8.06 -9.17 -6.14
CA VAL A 32 -7.86 -8.55 -7.46
C VAL A 32 -7.13 -9.52 -8.41
N GLY A 33 -6.11 -10.24 -7.92
CA GLY A 33 -5.42 -11.25 -8.73
C GLY A 33 -6.35 -12.38 -9.18
N LEU A 34 -7.29 -12.79 -8.32
CA LEU A 34 -8.31 -13.77 -8.68
C LEU A 34 -9.30 -13.21 -9.70
N SER A 35 -9.71 -11.94 -9.59
CA SER A 35 -10.68 -11.35 -10.52
C SER A 35 -10.13 -11.19 -11.95
N VAL A 36 -8.81 -11.06 -12.12
CA VAL A 36 -8.14 -11.07 -13.44
C VAL A 36 -8.45 -12.35 -14.24
N LEU A 37 -8.69 -13.48 -13.57
CA LEU A 37 -9.00 -14.75 -14.23
C LEU A 37 -10.41 -14.80 -14.83
N PHE A 38 -11.31 -13.89 -14.44
CA PHE A 38 -12.73 -13.92 -14.79
C PHE A 38 -13.18 -12.74 -15.66
N ILE A 39 -12.36 -11.69 -15.80
CA ILE A 39 -12.74 -10.45 -16.50
C ILE A 39 -11.98 -10.40 -17.82
N GLU A 40 -12.73 -10.32 -18.93
CA GLU A 40 -12.14 -10.26 -20.26
C GLU A 40 -11.97 -8.80 -20.74
N PRO A 41 -10.95 -8.52 -21.57
CA PRO A 41 -10.79 -7.22 -22.19
C PRO A 41 -11.96 -6.93 -23.15
N GLY A 42 -12.79 -5.96 -22.77
CA GLY A 42 -14.03 -5.61 -23.49
C GLY A 42 -15.25 -5.56 -22.57
N ASP A 43 -15.16 -6.19 -21.39
CA ASP A 43 -16.21 -6.11 -20.38
C ASP A 43 -16.30 -4.71 -19.77
N ALA A 44 -17.51 -4.31 -19.36
CA ALA A 44 -17.74 -3.05 -18.65
C ALA A 44 -16.96 -2.97 -17.32
N SER A 45 -16.57 -4.12 -16.75
CA SER A 45 -15.78 -4.24 -15.53
C SER A 45 -14.26 -4.16 -15.76
N PHE A 46 -13.77 -4.31 -16.99
CA PHE A 46 -12.34 -4.25 -17.31
C PHE A 46 -11.66 -2.95 -16.85
N PRO A 47 -12.20 -1.73 -17.08
CA PRO A 47 -11.56 -0.51 -16.60
C PRO A 47 -11.52 -0.43 -15.07
N ILE A 48 -12.52 -0.99 -14.38
CA ILE A 48 -12.57 -1.02 -12.91
C ILE A 48 -11.42 -1.89 -12.38
N LEU A 49 -11.24 -3.08 -12.98
CA LEU A 49 -10.14 -3.97 -12.64
C LEU A 49 -8.76 -3.29 -12.78
N VAL A 50 -8.56 -2.54 -13.87
CA VAL A 50 -7.30 -1.83 -14.11
C VAL A 50 -7.04 -0.78 -13.03
N VAL A 51 -8.06 0.00 -12.67
CA VAL A 51 -7.95 1.02 -11.62
C VAL A 51 -7.65 0.36 -10.28
N ASP A 52 -8.33 -0.72 -9.93
CA ASP A 52 -8.10 -1.46 -8.69
C ASP A 52 -6.68 -2.02 -8.60
N ILE A 53 -6.16 -2.60 -9.69
CA ILE A 53 -4.77 -3.07 -9.76
C ILE A 53 -3.80 -1.92 -9.49
N VAL A 54 -3.97 -0.78 -10.18
CA VAL A 54 -3.08 0.38 -10.02
C VAL A 54 -3.14 0.91 -8.58
N LEU A 55 -4.33 0.97 -7.99
CA LEU A 55 -4.54 1.50 -6.65
C LEU A 55 -3.93 0.57 -5.60
N VAL A 56 -4.17 -0.74 -5.68
CA VAL A 56 -3.60 -1.73 -4.77
C VAL A 56 -2.07 -1.77 -4.88
N VAL A 57 -1.52 -1.83 -6.09
CA VAL A 57 -0.06 -1.88 -6.31
C VAL A 57 0.59 -0.57 -5.85
N GLY A 58 0.02 0.58 -6.22
CA GLY A 58 0.53 1.89 -5.82
C GLY A 58 0.53 2.09 -4.31
N CYS A 59 -0.57 1.75 -3.63
CA CYS A 59 -0.66 1.80 -2.18
C CYS A 59 0.33 0.80 -1.54
N PHE A 60 0.44 -0.42 -2.06
CA PHE A 60 1.37 -1.41 -1.51
C PHE A 60 2.81 -0.92 -1.56
N VAL A 61 3.26 -0.38 -2.69
CA VAL A 61 4.60 0.18 -2.84
C VAL A 61 4.80 1.36 -1.89
N PHE A 62 3.85 2.28 -1.81
CA PHE A 62 3.94 3.45 -0.93
C PHE A 62 4.02 3.06 0.56
N PHE A 63 3.13 2.20 1.05
CA PHE A 63 3.13 1.78 2.45
C PHE A 63 4.33 0.91 2.79
N SER A 64 4.77 0.04 1.87
CA SER A 64 5.95 -0.80 2.07
C SER A 64 7.22 0.04 2.18
N THR A 65 7.40 1.02 1.27
CA THR A 65 8.55 1.93 1.31
C THR A 65 8.53 2.83 2.55
N ALA A 66 7.37 3.36 2.94
CA ALA A 66 7.23 4.13 4.18
C ALA A 66 7.55 3.29 5.43
N TYR A 67 7.06 2.06 5.49
CA TYR A 67 7.36 1.12 6.58
C TYR A 67 8.86 0.79 6.64
N TRP A 68 9.48 0.53 5.49
CA TRP A 68 10.91 0.25 5.41
C TRP A 68 11.75 1.45 5.84
N TYR A 69 11.42 2.65 5.35
CA TYR A 69 12.11 3.89 5.70
C TYR A 69 12.05 4.17 7.21
N CYS A 70 10.85 4.07 7.81
CA CYS A 70 10.70 4.19 9.26
C CYS A 70 11.53 3.13 9.97
N THR A 71 11.52 1.88 9.49
CA THR A 71 12.28 0.76 10.09
C THR A 71 13.76 1.00 10.08
N LYS A 72 14.31 1.48 8.96
CA LYS A 72 15.72 1.84 8.86
C LYS A 72 16.08 2.98 9.81
N ARG A 73 15.28 4.05 9.86
CA ARG A 73 15.53 5.17 10.77
C ARG A 73 15.57 4.76 12.24
N ALA A 74 14.69 3.85 12.66
CA ALA A 74 14.68 3.35 14.05
C ALA A 74 15.84 2.39 14.38
N MET A 75 16.62 1.95 13.40
CA MET A 75 17.84 1.17 13.60
C MET A 75 19.10 2.06 13.57
N ASP A 76 19.01 3.21 12.90
CA ASP A 76 20.08 4.22 12.81
C ASP A 76 20.09 5.18 14.02
N GLU A 77 18.97 5.27 14.75
CA GLU A 77 18.83 5.93 16.07
C GLU A 77 19.16 4.96 17.21
#